data_AF-A0A5S4GL62-F1
#
_entry.id   AF-A0A5S4GL62-F1
#
_cell.length_a   1.000
_cell.length_b   1.000
_cell.length_c   1.000
_cell.angle_alpha   90.00
_cell.angle_beta   90.00
_cell.angle_gamma   90.00
#
_symmetry.space_group_name_H-M   'P 1'
#
loop_
_entity.id
_entity.type
_entity.pdbx_description
1 polymer ?
#
loop_
_entity_poly.entity_id
_entity_poly.type
_entity_poly.pdbx_seq_one_letter_code
_entity_poly.pdbx_strand_id
1 'polypeptide(L)' 'METHAQSEDPALRQLREEFTGHRIWRARRWDGRLGDWVATLRDPAAGVEPTVIRSDSASLREAL' A
#
# COMPACT_ATOMS: atom_id res chain seq x y z
N MET A 1 -13.64 -13.54 14.61
CA MET A 1 -12.52 -12.63 14.28
C MET A 1 -11.45 -13.46 13.61
N GLU A 2 -11.57 -13.65 12.30
CA GLU A 2 -10.67 -14.50 11.55
C GLU A 2 -9.71 -13.59 10.80
N THR A 3 -8.56 -13.36 11.42
CA THR A 3 -7.41 -12.70 10.84
C THR A 3 -6.87 -13.65 9.76
N HIS A 4 -7.53 -13.67 8.60
CA HIS A 4 -7.00 -14.36 7.43
C HIS A 4 -5.64 -13.73 7.16
N ALA A 5 -4.59 -14.48 7.46
CA ALA A 5 -3.30 -14.39 6.80
C ALA A 5 -3.54 -14.67 5.30
N GLN A 6 -4.16 -13.70 4.64
CA GLN A 6 -4.34 -13.63 3.21
C GLN A 6 -2.92 -13.51 2.69
N SER A 7 -2.42 -14.59 2.06
CA SER A 7 -1.07 -14.71 1.53
C SER A 7 -0.56 -13.35 1.09
N GLU A 8 0.37 -12.77 1.85
CA GLU A 8 0.80 -11.40 1.62
C GLU A 8 1.30 -11.33 0.18
N ASP A 9 0.67 -10.47 -0.61
CA ASP A 9 0.97 -10.35 -2.03
C ASP A 9 2.48 -10.07 -2.16
N PRO A 10 3.25 -10.88 -2.92
CA PRO A 10 4.70 -10.75 -2.96
C PRO A 10 5.13 -9.36 -3.45
N ALA A 11 4.34 -8.70 -4.30
CA ALA A 11 4.60 -7.33 -4.71
C ALA A 11 4.38 -6.33 -3.57
N LEU A 12 3.38 -6.58 -2.70
CA LEU A 12 3.17 -5.74 -1.50
C LEU A 12 4.31 -5.88 -0.51
N ARG A 13 4.82 -7.09 -0.31
CA ARG A 13 5.98 -7.32 0.54
C ARG A 13 7.20 -6.58 0.00
N GLN A 14 7.49 -6.73 -1.30
CA GLN A 14 8.62 -6.06 -1.94
C GLN A 14 8.52 -4.53 -1.80
N LEU A 15 7.36 -3.94 -2.07
CA LEU A 15 7.15 -2.49 -1.90
C LEU A 15 7.41 -2.01 -0.48
N ARG A 16 7.01 -2.79 0.54
CA ARG A 16 7.25 -2.44 1.95
C ARG A 16 8.72 -2.53 2.33
N GLU A 17 9.45 -3.47 1.75
CA GLU A 17 10.90 -3.63 1.94
C GLU A 17 11.67 -2.51 1.23
N GLU A 18 11.23 -2.07 0.05
CA GLU A 18 11.83 -0.97 -0.71
C GLU A 18 11.54 0.41 -0.10
N PHE A 19 10.30 0.64 0.33
CA PHE A 19 9.82 1.95 0.80
C PHE A 19 9.46 1.93 2.28
N THR A 20 10.45 1.71 3.14
CA THR A 20 10.27 1.56 4.60
C THR A 20 9.70 2.79 5.31
N GLY A 21 9.84 3.98 4.72
CA GLY A 21 9.23 5.24 5.21
C GLY A 21 7.76 5.40 4.84
N HIS A 22 7.22 4.51 4.00
CA HIS A 22 5.83 4.56 3.55
C HIS A 22 5.02 3.45 4.22
N ARG A 23 3.80 3.80 4.64
CA ARG A 23 2.78 2.80 4.96
C ARG A 23 2.14 2.36 3.65
N ILE A 24 2.35 1.11 3.26
CA ILE A 24 1.81 0.55 2.00
C ILE A 24 0.81 -0.58 2.30
N TRP A 25 -0.34 -0.54 1.64
CA TRP A 25 -1.40 -1.55 1.75
C TRP A 25 -2.23 -1.65 0.47
N ARG A 26 -3.00 -2.74 0.34
CA ARG A 26 -4.00 -2.88 -0.73
C ARG A 26 -5.39 -2.57 -0.19
N ALA A 27 -6.08 -1.62 -0.80
CA ALA A 27 -7.47 -1.32 -0.49
C ALA A 27 -8.35 -2.50 -0.90
N ARG A 28 -9.42 -2.73 -0.14
CA ARG A 28 -10.42 -3.76 -0.47
C ARG A 28 -11.66 -3.07 -0.99
N ARG A 29 -12.13 -3.48 -2.17
CA ARG A 29 -13.35 -2.93 -2.74
C ARG A 29 -14.57 -3.46 -2.01
N TRP A 30 -15.71 -2.81 -2.24
CA TRP A 30 -17.00 -3.17 -1.64
C TRP A 30 -17.40 -4.62 -1.98
N ASP A 31 -16.95 -5.15 -3.11
CA ASP A 31 -17.19 -6.52 -3.55
C ASP A 31 -16.26 -7.57 -2.90
N GLY A 32 -15.40 -7.14 -1.97
CA GLY A 32 -14.49 -8.03 -1.25
C GLY A 32 -13.22 -8.39 -2.03
N ARG A 33 -13.15 -8.08 -3.33
CA ARG A 33 -11.92 -8.22 -4.09
C ARG A 33 -10.93 -7.14 -3.67
N LEU A 34 -9.68 -7.55 -3.77
CA LEU A 34 -8.55 -6.69 -3.56
C LEU A 34 -8.45 -5.68 -4.72
N GLY A 35 -8.48 -4.38 -4.38
CA GLY A 35 -8.57 -3.27 -5.33
C GLY A 35 -7.25 -2.52 -5.46
N ASP A 36 -7.31 -1.21 -5.27
CA ASP A 36 -6.23 -0.27 -5.52
C ASP A 36 -5.11 -0.35 -4.47
N TRP A 37 -3.90 -0.05 -4.92
CA TRP A 37 -2.67 0.01 -4.15
C TRP A 37 -2.51 1.41 -3.55
N VAL A 38 -2.24 1.48 -2.24
CA VAL A 38 -2.17 2.73 -1.51
C VAL A 38 -0.84 2.80 -0.76
N ALA A 39 -0.19 3.96 -0.85
CA ALA A 39 1.02 4.27 -0.12
C ALA A 39 0.91 5.66 0.49
N THR A 40 1.17 5.76 1.79
CA THR A 40 1.19 7.03 2.51
C THR A 40 2.57 7.24 3.11
N LEU A 41 3.20 8.38 2.82
CA LEU A 41 4.48 8.74 3.42
C LEU A 41 4.24 9.08 4.90
N ARG A 42 4.89 8.31 5.78
CA ARG A 42 4.81 8.55 7.21
C ARG A 42 5.95 9.46 7.63
N ASP A 43 5.82 10.74 7.30
CA ASP A 43 6.76 11.77 7.76
C ASP A 43 6.13 12.61 8.88
N PRO A 44 6.60 12.47 10.13
CA PRO A 44 6.04 13.22 11.27
C PRO A 44 6.36 14.72 11.23
N ALA A 45 7.26 15.18 10.35
CA ALA A 45 7.65 16.58 10.21
C ALA A 45 6.91 17.31 9.08
N ALA A 46 6.32 16.58 8.13
CA ALA A 46 5.72 17.14 6.92
C ALA A 46 4.38 17.84 7.17
N GLY A 47 3.73 17.62 8.32
CA GLY A 47 2.42 18.20 8.65
C GLY A 47 1.26 17.68 7.79
N VAL A 48 1.54 17.12 6.61
CA VAL A 48 0.63 16.44 5.69
C VAL A 48 1.32 15.16 5.23
N GLU A 49 0.66 14.01 5.41
CA GLU A 49 1.14 12.71 4.93
C GLU A 49 0.66 12.49 3.48
N PRO A 50 1.50 12.70 2.45
CA PRO A 50 1.07 12.51 1.07
C PRO A 50 0.67 11.05 0.85
N THR A 51 -0.51 10.86 0.27
CA THR A 51 -1.10 9.54 0.00
C THR A 51 -1.25 9.35 -1.50
N VAL A 52 -0.58 8.34 -2.04
CA VAL A 52 -0.62 7.94 -3.44
C VAL A 52 -1.50 6.70 -3.57
N ILE A 53 -2.43 6.74 -4.54
CA ILE A 53 -3.32 5.62 -4.87
C ILE A 53 -3.12 5.28 -6.35
N ARG A 54 -2.92 3.99 -6.65
CA ARG A 54 -2.75 3.46 -8.02
C ARG A 54 -3.46 2.13 -8.16
N SER A 55 -3.85 1.76 -9.38
CA SER A 55 -4.60 0.52 -9.61
C SER A 55 -3.71 -0.72 -9.71
N ASP A 56 -2.39 -0.55 -9.83
CA ASP A 56 -1.39 -1.61 -9.93
C ASP A 56 -0.11 -1.28 -9.13
N SER A 57 0.67 -2.32 -8.82
CA SER A 57 1.87 -2.21 -7.99
C SER A 57 3.04 -1.51 -8.70
N ALA A 58 3.16 -1.65 -10.03
CA ALA A 58 4.23 -1.03 -10.80
C ALA A 58 4.05 0.49 -10.85
N SER A 59 2.84 0.95 -11.18
CA SER A 59 2.50 2.38 -11.18
C SER A 59 2.61 2.99 -9.78
N LEU A 60 2.35 2.22 -8.72
CA LEU A 60 2.57 2.68 -7.35
C LEU A 60 4.07 2.86 -7.09
N ARG A 61 4.90 1.88 -7.48
CA ARG A 61 6.36 1.94 -7.34
C ARG A 61 6.97 3.14 -8.08
N GLU A 62 6.53 3.42 -9.31
CA GLU A 62 7.04 4.55 -10.09
C GLU A 62 6.66 5.92 -9.49
N ALA A 63 5.64 5.95 -8.64
CA ALA A 63 5.17 7.17 -8.00
C ALA A 63 5.73 7.42 -6.59
N LEU A 64 6.49 6.47 -6.04
CA LEU A 64 7.12 6.52 -4.71
C LEU A 64 8.63 6.81 -4.82
#